data_AF-A0AAD7XPQ1-F1
#
_entry.id   AF-A0AAD7XPQ1-F1
#
_cell.length_a   1.000
_cell.length_b   1.000
_cell.length_c   1.000
_cell.angle_alpha   90.00
_cell.angle_beta   90.00
_cell.angle_gamma   90.00
#
_symmetry.space_group_name_H-M   'P 1'
#
loop_
_entity.id
_entity.type
_entity.pdbx_description
1 polymer ?
#
loop_
_entity_poly.entity_id
_entity_poly.type
_entity_poly.pdbx_seq_one_letter_code
_entity_poly.pdbx_strand_id
1 'polypeptide(L)'
;MLSFLFSSSRRAVSRALLSSSSSNTPEFKLLESTFPSEALSDPVRRALSLRNARASERRNARASAVARAFEMHEADCGSTRVQVARLTVEINALKEHLDLHRKDFSSGRGYLLKMNKRKRLLEYLKRKDSQGYVATMEALDLPIPKTKSKRQGKV
;
A
#
# COMPACT_ATOMS: atom_id res chain seq x y z
N MET A 1 9.27 33.05 18.37
CA MET A 1 10.23 31.92 18.39
C MET A 1 9.54 30.65 18.93
N LEU A 2 8.52 30.13 18.24
CA LEU A 2 7.93 28.80 18.53
C LEU A 2 6.93 28.45 17.40
N SER A 3 7.44 27.96 16.27
CA SER A 3 6.61 27.47 15.16
C SER A 3 7.33 26.37 14.36
N PHE A 4 7.96 25.42 15.06
CA PHE A 4 8.77 24.38 14.41
C PHE A 4 8.70 22.98 15.06
N LEU A 5 7.56 22.57 15.63
CA LEU A 5 7.46 21.26 16.31
C LEU A 5 6.30 20.34 15.91
N PHE A 6 5.58 20.57 14.80
CA PHE A 6 4.45 19.71 14.42
C PHE A 6 4.48 19.09 13.01
N SER A 7 5.65 19.03 12.35
CA SER A 7 5.77 18.40 11.01
C SER A 7 6.52 17.06 11.01
N SER A 8 7.17 16.67 12.11
CA SER A 8 8.05 15.48 12.12
C SER A 8 7.34 14.17 12.49
N SER A 9 6.12 14.21 13.01
CA SER A 9 5.48 12.99 13.57
C SER A 9 4.65 12.18 12.56
N ARG A 10 4.21 12.75 11.43
CA ARG A 10 3.39 12.02 10.43
C ARG A 10 4.24 11.25 9.40
N ARG A 11 5.47 11.72 9.12
CA ARG A 11 6.41 11.03 8.22
C ARG A 11 6.93 9.70 8.77
N ALA A 12 6.96 9.54 10.09
CA ALA A 12 7.47 8.33 10.74
C ALA A 12 6.53 7.13 10.55
N VAL A 13 5.21 7.35 10.50
CA VAL A 13 4.21 6.27 10.41
C VAL A 13 4.21 5.63 9.01
N SER A 14 4.30 6.43 7.94
CA SER A 14 4.35 5.95 6.55
C SER A 14 5.59 5.08 6.30
N ARG A 15 6.77 5.55 6.75
CA ARG A 15 8.01 4.78 6.65
C ARG A 15 7.97 3.49 7.48
N ALA A 16 7.36 3.49 8.68
CA ALA A 16 7.22 2.28 9.49
C ALA A 16 6.31 1.21 8.87
N LEU A 17 5.26 1.62 8.14
CA LEU A 17 4.36 0.70 7.43
C LEU A 17 5.00 0.12 6.15
N LEU A 18 5.93 0.85 5.52
CA LEU A 18 6.64 0.40 4.32
C LEU A 18 7.97 -0.32 4.63
N SER A 19 8.66 0.02 5.73
CA SER A 19 9.96 -0.53 6.12
C SER A 19 9.89 -1.58 7.24
N SER A 20 8.73 -2.15 7.53
CA SER A 20 8.57 -3.17 8.58
C SER A 20 9.16 -4.52 8.12
N SER A 21 10.49 -4.61 8.21
CA SER A 21 11.17 -5.87 8.47
C SER A 21 10.81 -6.35 9.88
N SER A 22 9.86 -7.29 9.94
CA SER A 22 9.77 -8.39 10.91
C SER A 22 9.02 -8.31 12.26
N SER A 23 8.30 -7.27 12.67
CA SER A 23 7.63 -7.36 14.01
C SER A 23 6.21 -6.84 14.21
N ASN A 24 5.56 -6.18 13.24
CA ASN A 24 4.20 -5.64 13.46
C ASN A 24 3.14 -6.05 12.42
N THR A 25 3.39 -7.09 11.61
CA THR A 25 2.27 -7.81 10.98
C THR A 25 1.65 -8.69 12.05
N PRO A 26 0.36 -8.55 12.40
CA PRO A 26 -0.26 -9.51 13.30
C PRO A 26 -0.10 -10.90 12.68
N GLU A 27 0.69 -11.78 13.33
CA GLU A 27 0.95 -13.15 12.88
C GLU A 27 -0.36 -13.95 12.70
N PHE A 28 -1.47 -13.42 13.21
CA PHE A 28 -2.80 -14.00 13.16
C PHE A 28 -3.81 -12.93 12.73
N LYS A 29 -4.00 -12.73 11.42
CA LYS A 29 -5.24 -12.11 10.92
C LYS A 29 -5.59 -12.60 9.53
N LEU A 30 -5.84 -13.91 9.41
CA LEU A 30 -6.60 -14.46 8.30
C LEU A 30 -7.91 -15.05 8.85
N LEU A 31 -9.03 -14.53 8.30
CA LEU A 31 -10.41 -15.03 8.43
C LEU A 31 -11.01 -15.06 9.85
N GLU A 32 -10.97 -13.93 10.54
CA GLU A 32 -11.63 -13.75 11.84
C GLU A 32 -13.17 -13.69 11.81
N SER A 33 -13.81 -13.82 10.64
CA SER A 33 -15.27 -13.63 10.55
C SER A 33 -16.11 -14.90 10.57
N THR A 34 -15.51 -16.09 10.70
CA THR A 34 -16.29 -17.35 10.59
C THR A 34 -15.99 -18.39 11.65
N PHE A 35 -14.76 -18.46 12.18
CA PHE A 35 -14.42 -19.44 13.21
C PHE A 35 -13.58 -18.79 14.32
N PRO A 36 -14.02 -18.84 15.59
CA PRO A 36 -13.23 -18.33 16.70
C PRO A 36 -11.93 -19.14 16.81
N SER A 37 -10.79 -18.46 16.74
CA SER A 37 -9.45 -19.06 16.75
C SER A 37 -9.14 -19.84 18.04
N GLU A 38 -9.88 -19.56 19.10
CA GLU A 38 -9.82 -20.21 20.41
C GLU A 38 -10.33 -21.66 20.37
N ALA A 39 -11.21 -22.01 19.44
CA ALA A 39 -11.78 -23.35 19.30
C ALA A 39 -10.88 -24.32 18.50
N LEU A 40 -9.79 -23.83 17.90
CA LEU A 40 -8.89 -24.65 17.07
C LEU A 40 -7.73 -25.22 17.90
N SER A 41 -7.39 -26.48 17.66
CA SER A 41 -6.23 -27.13 18.27
C SER A 41 -4.92 -26.47 17.82
N ASP A 42 -3.92 -26.44 18.71
CA ASP A 42 -2.59 -25.89 18.45
C ASP A 42 -1.92 -26.34 17.14
N PRO A 43 -1.98 -27.63 16.73
CA PRO A 43 -1.43 -28.02 15.43
C PRO A 43 -2.16 -27.38 14.25
N VAL A 44 -3.50 -27.25 14.33
CA VAL A 44 -4.31 -26.63 13.27
C VAL A 44 -4.05 -25.12 13.22
N ARG A 45 -3.96 -24.45 14.37
CA ARG A 45 -3.59 -23.03 14.46
C ARG A 45 -2.22 -22.78 13.84
N ARG A 46 -1.24 -23.66 14.09
CA ARG A 46 0.09 -23.58 13.48
C ARG A 46 0.04 -23.82 11.98
N ALA A 47 -0.72 -24.81 11.51
CA ALA A 47 -0.87 -25.12 10.09
C ALA A 47 -1.46 -23.94 9.30
N LEU A 48 -2.45 -23.25 9.88
CA LEU A 48 -3.12 -22.08 9.28
C LEU A 48 -2.39 -20.75 9.52
N SER A 49 -1.23 -20.75 10.18
CA SER A 49 -0.46 -19.53 10.44
C SER A 49 0.15 -18.94 9.16
N LEU A 50 0.33 -17.61 9.13
CA LEU A 50 0.97 -16.91 8.00
C LEU A 50 2.41 -17.40 7.71
N ARG A 51 3.09 -17.96 8.71
CA ARG A 51 4.40 -18.60 8.54
C ARG A 51 4.33 -19.78 7.58
N ASN A 52 3.28 -20.59 7.65
CA ASN A 52 3.09 -21.76 6.79
C ASN A 52 2.26 -21.45 5.52
N ALA A 53 1.63 -20.28 5.45
CA ALA A 53 0.88 -19.81 4.31
C ALA A 53 1.73 -19.67 3.03
N ARG A 54 1.07 -19.74 1.87
CA ARG A 54 1.73 -19.56 0.57
C ARG A 54 2.24 -18.13 0.38
N ALA A 55 3.26 -17.95 -0.47
CA ALA A 55 3.80 -16.62 -0.78
C ALA A 55 2.75 -15.66 -1.37
N SER A 56 1.75 -16.16 -2.09
CA SER A 56 0.60 -15.37 -2.57
C SER A 56 -0.29 -14.89 -1.42
N GLU A 57 -0.61 -15.76 -0.47
CA GLU A 57 -1.44 -15.47 0.70
C GLU A 57 -0.78 -14.41 1.59
N ARG A 58 0.52 -14.55 1.87
CA ARG A 58 1.28 -13.53 2.62
C ARG A 58 1.27 -12.16 1.95
N ARG A 59 1.45 -12.12 0.62
CA ARG A 59 1.39 -10.88 -0.16
C ARG A 59 0.00 -10.25 -0.12
N ASN A 60 -1.05 -11.06 -0.26
CA ASN A 60 -2.43 -10.59 -0.19
C ASN A 60 -2.77 -10.05 1.20
N ALA A 61 -2.34 -10.72 2.27
CA ALA A 61 -2.54 -10.28 3.65
C ALA A 61 -1.82 -8.95 3.94
N ARG A 62 -0.58 -8.80 3.45
CA ARG A 62 0.16 -7.53 3.57
C ARG A 62 -0.53 -6.41 2.80
N ALA A 63 -0.97 -6.70 1.58
CA ALA A 63 -1.65 -5.72 0.74
C ALA A 63 -3.02 -5.31 1.31
N SER A 64 -3.78 -6.23 1.90
CA SER A 64 -5.06 -5.93 2.57
C SER A 64 -4.86 -5.15 3.86
N ALA A 65 -3.82 -5.46 4.65
CA ALA A 65 -3.50 -4.70 5.86
C ALA A 65 -3.20 -3.23 5.57
N VAL A 66 -2.39 -2.95 4.52
CA VAL A 66 -2.12 -1.57 4.10
C VAL A 66 -3.37 -0.93 3.51
N ALA A 67 -4.15 -1.66 2.70
CA ALA A 67 -5.37 -1.15 2.07
C ALA A 67 -6.42 -0.69 3.10
N ARG A 68 -6.58 -1.43 4.20
CA ARG A 68 -7.50 -1.09 5.30
C ARG A 68 -7.26 0.28 5.91
N ALA A 69 -6.01 0.74 5.94
CA ALA A 69 -5.68 2.07 6.47
C ALA A 69 -6.19 3.23 5.58
N PHE A 70 -6.64 2.95 4.36
CA PHE A 70 -7.11 3.94 3.38
C PHE A 70 -8.61 3.83 3.07
N GLU A 71 -9.32 2.96 3.78
CA GLU A 71 -10.77 2.77 3.64
C GLU A 71 -11.52 4.02 4.10
N MET A 72 -12.54 4.44 3.35
CA MET A 72 -13.42 5.54 3.78
C MET A 72 -14.52 5.05 4.74
N HIS A 73 -14.91 3.78 4.60
CA HIS A 73 -15.93 3.10 5.38
C HIS A 73 -15.48 1.65 5.62
N GLU A 74 -16.00 0.97 6.65
CA GLU A 74 -15.55 -0.37 7.08
C GLU A 74 -15.65 -1.48 6.02
N ALA A 75 -16.45 -1.28 4.97
CA ALA A 75 -16.62 -2.22 3.86
C ALA A 75 -16.06 -1.69 2.52
N ASP A 76 -15.24 -0.64 2.55
CA ASP A 76 -14.73 0.01 1.33
C ASP A 76 -13.61 -0.79 0.66
N CYS A 77 -13.98 -1.72 -0.21
CA CYS A 77 -13.01 -2.52 -0.97
C CYS A 77 -12.63 -1.88 -2.32
N GLY A 78 -13.29 -0.78 -2.71
CA GLY A 78 -13.38 -0.33 -4.10
C GLY A 78 -12.89 1.09 -4.34
N SER A 79 -12.69 1.91 -3.31
CA SER A 79 -12.28 3.29 -3.53
C SER A 79 -10.91 3.40 -4.19
N THR A 80 -10.71 4.52 -4.91
CA THR A 80 -9.47 4.78 -5.63
C THR A 80 -8.26 4.81 -4.68
N ARG A 81 -8.44 5.28 -3.44
CA ARG A 81 -7.37 5.35 -2.43
C ARG A 81 -6.91 3.95 -2.02
N VAL A 82 -7.87 3.07 -1.67
CA VAL A 82 -7.64 1.66 -1.31
C VAL A 82 -6.95 0.91 -2.46
N GLN A 83 -7.43 1.09 -3.70
CA GLN A 83 -6.81 0.46 -4.88
C GLN A 83 -5.36 0.92 -5.11
N VAL A 84 -5.07 2.21 -4.94
CA VAL A 84 -3.71 2.77 -5.09
C VAL A 84 -2.77 2.25 -4.00
N ALA A 85 -3.25 2.15 -2.76
CA ALA A 85 -2.48 1.58 -1.65
C ALA A 85 -2.11 0.12 -1.92
N ARG A 86 -3.09 -0.71 -2.30
CA ARG A 86 -2.86 -2.12 -2.67
C ARG A 86 -1.87 -2.28 -3.83
N LEU A 87 -2.05 -1.52 -4.91
CA LEU A 87 -1.13 -1.55 -6.05
C LEU A 87 0.29 -1.14 -5.67
N THR A 88 0.46 -0.23 -4.71
CA THR A 88 1.78 0.22 -4.26
C THR A 88 2.54 -0.90 -3.56
N VAL A 89 1.88 -1.67 -2.69
CA VAL A 89 2.49 -2.87 -2.06
C VAL A 89 2.90 -3.89 -3.12
N GLU A 90 2.03 -4.15 -4.10
CA GLU A 90 2.31 -5.11 -5.17
C GLU A 90 3.46 -4.67 -6.10
N ILE A 91 3.54 -3.38 -6.41
CA ILE A 91 4.62 -2.78 -7.23
C ILE A 91 5.96 -2.90 -6.50
N ASN A 92 6.00 -2.61 -5.19
CA ASN A 92 7.22 -2.72 -4.40
C ASN A 92 7.72 -4.17 -4.34
N ALA A 93 6.82 -5.14 -4.13
CA ALA A 93 7.19 -6.56 -4.13
C ALA A 93 7.70 -7.03 -5.50
N LEU A 94 7.09 -6.57 -6.61
CA LEU A 94 7.58 -6.88 -7.96
C LEU A 94 8.92 -6.23 -8.25
N LYS A 95 9.15 -5.02 -7.75
CA LYS A 95 10.44 -4.33 -7.90
C LYS A 95 11.56 -5.14 -7.25
N GLU A 96 11.38 -5.55 -5.99
CA GLU A 96 12.34 -6.41 -5.28
C GLU A 96 12.62 -7.72 -6.03
N HIS A 97 11.58 -8.35 -6.60
CA HIS A 97 11.74 -9.55 -7.42
C HIS A 97 12.57 -9.30 -8.69
N LEU A 98 12.31 -8.20 -9.40
CA LEU A 98 13.03 -7.86 -10.63
C LEU A 98 14.48 -7.42 -10.37
N ASP A 99 14.77 -6.82 -9.21
CA ASP A 99 16.13 -6.48 -8.80
C ASP A 99 16.99 -7.74 -8.66
N LEU A 100 16.41 -8.84 -8.16
CA LEU A 100 17.04 -10.17 -8.09
C LEU A 100 17.05 -10.88 -9.46
N HIS A 101 15.97 -10.77 -10.24
CA HIS A 101 15.76 -11.50 -11.49
C HIS A 101 15.66 -10.57 -12.71
N ARG A 102 16.79 -9.98 -13.10
CA ARG A 102 16.84 -8.99 -14.19
C ARG A 102 16.41 -9.49 -15.58
N LYS A 103 16.45 -10.80 -15.82
CA LYS A 103 16.12 -11.42 -17.12
C LYS A 103 14.65 -11.84 -17.25
N ASP A 104 13.81 -11.64 -16.21
CA ASP A 104 12.38 -11.95 -16.28
C ASP A 104 11.58 -10.79 -16.91
N PHE A 105 11.44 -10.83 -18.23
CA PHE A 105 10.71 -9.82 -18.99
C PHE A 105 9.18 -9.92 -18.83
N SER A 106 8.66 -11.10 -18.48
CA SER A 106 7.21 -11.30 -18.29
C SER A 106 6.75 -10.59 -17.02
N SER A 107 7.47 -10.80 -15.91
CA SER A 107 7.25 -10.08 -14.66
C SER A 107 7.51 -8.57 -14.82
N GLY A 108 8.50 -8.19 -15.62
CA GLY A 108 8.78 -6.80 -15.97
C GLY A 108 7.60 -6.10 -16.68
N ARG A 109 6.96 -6.78 -17.64
CA ARG A 109 5.75 -6.29 -18.30
C ARG A 109 4.60 -6.13 -17.30
N GLY A 110 4.43 -7.09 -16.39
CA GLY A 110 3.44 -7.02 -15.31
C GLY A 110 3.65 -5.82 -14.38
N TYR A 111 4.90 -5.55 -14.01
CA TYR A 111 5.29 -4.39 -13.22
C TYR A 111 4.92 -3.07 -13.92
N LEU A 112 5.27 -2.92 -15.20
CA LEU A 112 4.94 -1.73 -15.98
C LEU A 112 3.42 -1.51 -16.09
N LEU A 113 2.65 -2.57 -16.32
CA LEU A 113 1.19 -2.49 -16.40
C LEU A 113 0.59 -2.01 -15.07
N LYS A 114 1.05 -2.53 -13.92
CA LYS A 114 0.59 -2.09 -12.59
C LYS A 114 0.96 -0.64 -12.30
N MET A 115 2.18 -0.23 -12.65
CA MET A 115 2.63 1.15 -12.50
C MET A 115 1.73 2.12 -13.30
N ASN A 116 1.44 1.77 -14.55
CA ASN A 116 0.55 2.56 -15.42
C ASN A 116 -0.88 2.60 -14.88
N LYS A 117 -1.41 1.48 -14.37
CA LYS A 117 -2.72 1.43 -13.72
C LYS A 117 -2.79 2.36 -12.51
N ARG A 118 -1.77 2.33 -11.64
CA ARG A 118 -1.67 3.23 -10.47
C ARG A 118 -1.64 4.70 -10.90
N LYS A 119 -0.88 5.04 -11.94
CA LYS A 119 -0.82 6.41 -12.48
C LYS A 119 -2.21 6.89 -12.94
N ARG A 120 -2.95 6.07 -13.70
CA ARG A 120 -4.31 6.40 -14.16
C ARG A 120 -5.29 6.62 -12.99
N LEU A 121 -5.20 5.79 -11.95
CA LEU A 121 -6.03 5.93 -10.74
C LEU A 121 -5.71 7.22 -9.98
N LEU A 122 -4.43 7.57 -9.86
CA LEU A 122 -3.99 8.82 -9.25
C LEU A 122 -4.44 10.05 -10.05
N GLU A 123 -4.41 10.00 -11.37
CA GLU A 123 -4.93 11.05 -12.25
C GLU A 123 -6.46 11.18 -12.14
N TYR A 124 -7.18 10.07 -11.97
CA TYR A 124 -8.62 10.10 -11.66
C TYR A 124 -8.89 10.74 -10.29
N LEU A 125 -8.16 10.32 -9.25
CA LEU A 125 -8.31 10.86 -7.89
C LEU A 125 -8.04 12.36 -7.88
N LYS A 126 -6.97 12.82 -8.54
CA LYS A 126 -6.64 14.24 -8.66
C LYS A 126 -7.75 15.09 -9.30
N ARG A 127 -8.48 14.54 -10.28
CA ARG A 127 -9.60 15.23 -10.93
C ARG A 127 -10.85 15.30 -10.05
N LYS A 128 -11.12 14.25 -9.27
CA LYS A 128 -12.32 14.14 -8.44
C LYS A 128 -12.17 14.80 -7.07
N ASP A 129 -11.01 14.60 -6.45
CA ASP A 129 -10.70 15.03 -5.08
C ASP A 129 -9.19 15.36 -4.96
N SER A 130 -8.88 16.65 -5.08
CA SER A 130 -7.51 17.14 -5.02
C SER A 130 -6.89 17.01 -3.63
N GLN A 131 -7.67 17.15 -2.56
CA GLN A 131 -7.19 17.03 -1.19
C GLN A 131 -6.89 15.57 -0.85
N GLY A 132 -7.79 14.65 -1.21
CA GLY A 132 -7.58 13.22 -1.05
C GLY A 132 -6.38 12.70 -1.86
N TYR A 133 -6.13 13.26 -3.04
CA TYR A 133 -4.94 12.96 -3.81
C TYR A 133 -3.65 13.31 -3.06
N VAL A 134 -3.55 14.53 -2.51
CA VAL A 134 -2.35 14.95 -1.76
C VAL A 134 -2.15 14.07 -0.52
N ALA A 135 -3.20 13.84 0.27
CA ALA A 135 -3.14 13.00 1.46
C ALA A 135 -2.69 11.56 1.13
N THR A 136 -3.22 10.98 0.04
CA THR A 136 -2.84 9.62 -0.39
C THR A 136 -1.39 9.57 -0.86
N MET A 137 -0.91 10.59 -1.57
CA MET A 137 0.47 10.67 -2.05
C MET A 137 1.46 10.82 -0.89
N GLU A 138 1.14 11.65 0.11
CA GLU A 138 1.95 11.82 1.32
C GLU A 138 2.00 10.55 2.17
N ALA A 139 0.86 9.87 2.34
CA ALA A 139 0.79 8.64 3.12
C ALA A 139 1.55 7.46 2.48
N LEU A 140 1.65 7.42 1.15
CA LEU A 140 2.36 6.37 0.41
C LEU A 140 3.80 6.76 0.03
N ASP A 141 4.30 7.91 0.52
CA ASP A 141 5.62 8.47 0.21
C ASP A 141 5.89 8.55 -1.31
N LEU A 142 4.85 8.84 -2.11
CA LEU A 142 4.96 8.95 -3.56
C LEU A 142 5.38 10.37 -3.97
N PRO A 143 6.24 10.53 -4.98
CA PRO A 143 6.69 11.84 -5.42
C PRO A 143 5.52 12.63 -6.01
N ILE A 144 5.23 13.79 -5.41
CA ILE A 144 4.22 14.71 -5.91
C ILE A 144 4.80 15.44 -7.13
N PRO A 145 4.19 15.31 -8.33
CA PRO A 145 4.67 16.02 -9.50
C PRO A 145 4.51 17.53 -9.27
N LYS A 146 5.64 18.25 -9.28
CA LYS A 146 5.64 19.72 -9.23
C LYS A 146 4.82 20.23 -10.40
N THR A 147 3.68 20.87 -10.14
CA THR A 147 2.91 21.51 -11.19
C THR A 147 3.77 22.63 -11.76
N LYS A 148 4.07 22.60 -13.06
CA LYS A 148 4.64 23.78 -13.73
C LYS A 148 3.59 24.88 -13.59
N SER A 149 3.82 25.85 -12.70
CA SER A 149 3.00 27.07 -12.67
C SER A 149 2.96 27.61 -14.09
N LYS A 150 1.77 27.78 -14.66
CA LYS A 150 1.63 28.49 -15.94
C LYS A 150 2.47 29.76 -15.80
N ARG A 151 3.55 29.88 -16.57
CA ARG A 151 4.18 31.17 -16.81
C ARG A 151 3.05 32.01 -17.40
N GLN A 152 2.48 32.89 -16.58
CA GLN A 152 1.53 33.88 -17.06
C GLN A 152 2.23 34.58 -18.23
N GLY A 153 1.56 34.62 -19.39
CA GLY A 153 2.10 35.25 -20.58
C GLY A 153 2.51 36.67 -20.21
N LYS A 154 3.78 37.00 -20.45
CA LYS A 154 4.15 38.40 -20.64
C LYS A 154 3.44 38.83 -21.92
N VAL A 155 2.49 39.74 -21.74
CA VAL A 155 1.90 40.58 -22.79
C VAL A 155 3.01 41.30 -23.54
#